data_AF-A0AA36CNW9-F1
#
_entry.id   AF-A0AA36CNW9-F1
#
_cell.length_a   1.000
_cell.length_b   1.000
_cell.length_c   1.000
_cell.angle_alpha   90.00
_cell.angle_beta   90.00
_cell.angle_gamma   90.00
#
_symmetry.space_group_name_H-M   'P 1'
#
loop_
_entity.id
_entity.type
_entity.pdbx_description
1 polymer ?
#
loop_
_entity_poly.entity_id
_entity_poly.type
_entity_poly.pdbx_seq_one_letter_code
_entity_poly.pdbx_strand_id
1 'polypeptide(L)'
;MTRVGYIIVLFFFALSMRDVFTREHNHDEDEHDEFQKEFGDEDHGYSEGTEDEHIQVREQTQFIQPKPILGNKELPPLKFSFCVSCGYRQAFDQYSQIVREKYPSIQIDGENYPTAAWKGYFAQFLGIFKMMMIASVISGSNPFERMGFGYPGVLQWAHGNKLSACMMMFLLSNMLENSLLSSGAFEIYLGNDLIWSKLESGRVPAPAELMQMIDSQFELQGLIAPASGGFSTSFDQE
;
A
#
# COMPACT_ATOMS: atom_id res chain seq x y z
N MET A 1 5.10 17.77 9.20
CA MET A 1 4.68 17.78 10.62
C MET A 1 4.82 19.20 11.14
N THR A 2 3.74 19.83 11.61
CA THR A 2 3.76 21.22 12.08
C THR A 2 4.45 21.31 13.45
N ARG A 3 5.07 22.45 13.77
CA ARG A 3 5.74 22.72 15.06
C ARG A 3 4.85 22.42 16.27
N VAL A 4 3.53 22.56 16.09
CA VAL A 4 2.50 22.23 17.08
C VAL A 4 2.50 20.72 17.41
N GLY A 5 2.71 19.86 16.42
CA GLY A 5 2.79 18.41 16.64
C GLY A 5 3.95 18.00 17.54
N TYR A 6 5.13 18.62 17.37
CA TYR A 6 6.28 18.37 18.25
C TYR A 6 6.03 18.83 19.69
N ILE A 7 5.35 19.96 19.87
CA ILE A 7 5.01 20.48 21.21
C ILE A 7 4.04 19.54 21.93
N ILE A 8 3.03 19.02 21.22
CA ILE A 8 2.07 18.07 21.79
C ILE A 8 2.77 16.75 22.17
N VAL A 9 3.62 16.22 21.29
CA VAL A 9 4.39 14.99 21.57
C VAL A 9 5.33 15.19 22.76
N LEU A 10 6.06 16.31 22.82
CA LEU A 10 6.93 16.65 23.95
C LEU A 10 6.14 16.85 25.25
N PHE A 11 4.94 17.41 25.19
CA PHE A 11 4.08 17.59 26.36
C PHE A 11 3.61 16.25 26.92
N PHE A 12 3.12 15.34 26.07
CA PHE A 12 2.72 13.99 26.51
C PHE A 12 3.92 13.18 27.00
N PHE A 13 5.08 13.31 26.35
CA PHE A 13 6.32 12.67 26.79
C PHE A 13 6.78 13.21 28.15
N ALA A 14 6.72 14.53 28.36
CA ALA A 14 7.08 15.14 29.64
C ALA A 14 6.10 14.77 30.76
N LEU A 15 4.80 14.65 30.46
CA LEU A 15 3.81 14.14 31.42
C LEU A 15 4.05 12.67 31.75
N SER A 16 4.41 11.85 30.76
CA SER A 16 4.78 10.44 30.96
C SER A 16 6.05 10.30 31.78
N MET A 17 7.09 11.10 31.51
CA MET A 17 8.32 11.13 32.31
C MET A 17 8.02 11.57 33.73
N ARG A 18 7.20 12.61 33.91
CA ARG A 18 6.85 13.10 35.24
C ARG A 18 6.06 12.06 36.05
N ASP A 19 5.19 11.28 35.41
CA ASP A 19 4.46 10.18 36.06
C ASP A 19 5.38 8.99 36.42
N VAL A 20 6.35 8.65 35.55
CA VAL A 20 7.38 7.64 35.80
C VAL A 20 8.31 8.03 36.95
N PHE A 21 8.88 9.25 36.95
CA PHE A 21 9.77 9.73 38.02
C PHE A 21 9.06 9.95 39.35
N THR A 22 7.74 10.17 39.36
CA THR A 22 6.97 10.28 40.61
C THR A 22 6.68 8.89 41.22
N ARG A 23 6.83 7.82 40.42
CA ARG A 23 6.56 6.44 40.81
C ARG A 23 7.83 5.66 41.22
N GLU A 24 9.01 6.28 41.12
CA GLU A 24 10.33 5.73 41.47
C GLU A 24 10.66 5.76 42.98
N HIS A 25 9.66 5.73 43.87
CA HIS A 25 9.92 5.56 45.31
C HIS A 25 9.18 4.37 45.94
N ASN A 26 8.47 3.54 45.18
CA ASN A 26 7.92 2.29 45.72
C ASN A 26 7.85 1.22 44.62
N HIS A 27 8.64 0.15 44.77
CA HIS A 27 8.82 -1.01 43.88
C HIS A 27 9.82 -0.86 42.73
N ASP A 28 11.10 -0.81 43.09
CA ASP A 28 12.17 -1.37 42.26
C ASP A 28 12.54 -2.72 42.89
N GLU A 29 12.22 -3.84 42.23
CA GLU A 29 12.99 -5.10 42.27
C GLU A 29 12.38 -6.24 41.42
N ASP A 30 11.10 -6.18 40.99
CA ASP A 30 10.43 -7.37 40.42
C ASP A 30 10.30 -7.48 38.88
N GLU A 31 10.53 -6.41 38.08
CA GLU A 31 10.16 -6.43 36.65
C GLU A 31 11.19 -7.05 35.68
N HIS A 32 12.46 -7.22 36.10
CA HIS A 32 13.49 -7.79 35.20
C HIS A 32 13.48 -9.32 35.13
N ASP A 33 12.95 -9.99 36.15
CA ASP A 33 12.95 -11.46 36.22
C ASP A 33 11.78 -12.09 35.43
N GLU A 34 10.69 -11.36 35.19
CA GLU A 34 9.52 -11.87 34.47
C GLU A 34 9.76 -11.93 32.96
N PHE A 35 10.51 -10.99 32.40
CA PHE A 35 10.83 -10.93 30.97
C PHE A 35 11.78 -12.06 30.53
N GLN A 36 12.78 -12.40 31.34
CA GLN A 36 13.77 -13.43 30.96
C GLN A 36 13.22 -14.85 31.13
N LYS A 37 12.22 -15.03 32.00
CA LYS A 37 11.60 -16.33 32.29
C LYS A 37 10.58 -16.77 31.24
N GLU A 38 10.04 -15.82 30.47
CA GLU A 38 9.01 -16.09 29.45
C GLU A 38 9.58 -16.24 28.03
N PHE A 39 10.84 -15.87 27.80
CA PHE A 39 11.53 -15.95 26.49
C PHE A 39 12.83 -16.79 26.49
N GLY A 40 13.10 -17.49 27.60
CA GLY A 40 14.42 -18.06 27.88
C GLY A 40 14.78 -19.40 27.24
N ASP A 41 13.89 -20.07 26.51
CA ASP A 41 14.15 -21.42 25.99
C ASP A 41 13.54 -21.65 24.59
N GLU A 42 14.16 -21.13 23.54
CA GLU A 42 14.01 -21.69 22.19
C GLU A 42 15.37 -21.87 21.54
N ASP A 43 15.76 -23.14 21.40
CA ASP A 43 16.99 -23.62 20.77
C ASP A 43 16.96 -23.28 19.27
N HIS A 44 17.93 -22.50 18.79
CA HIS A 44 18.02 -22.08 17.39
C HIS A 44 18.53 -23.24 16.51
N GLY A 45 17.62 -24.15 16.15
CA GLY A 45 17.80 -25.10 15.07
C GLY A 45 17.82 -24.39 13.71
N TYR A 46 19.01 -24.07 13.22
CA TYR A 46 19.26 -23.54 11.88
C TYR A 46 18.84 -24.60 10.82
N SER A 47 17.76 -24.38 10.09
CA SER A 47 17.45 -25.14 8.87
C SER A 47 18.11 -24.47 7.68
N GLU A 48 19.16 -25.11 7.20
CA GLU A 48 19.84 -24.85 5.95
C GLU A 48 18.89 -25.19 4.78
N GLY A 49 18.40 -24.16 4.08
CA GLY A 49 17.55 -24.32 2.90
C GLY A 49 18.41 -24.53 1.65
N THR A 50 18.29 -25.71 1.04
CA THR A 50 18.99 -26.10 -0.19
C THR A 50 18.42 -25.42 -1.43
N GLU A 51 19.32 -25.12 -2.35
CA GLU A 51 19.17 -24.48 -3.66
C GLU A 51 18.28 -25.24 -4.66
N ASP A 52 17.82 -24.47 -5.65
CA ASP A 52 17.42 -24.86 -7.01
C ASP A 52 16.07 -25.55 -7.28
N GLU A 53 15.08 -24.74 -7.67
CA GLU A 53 14.19 -25.11 -8.79
C GLU A 53 13.83 -23.89 -9.64
N HIS A 54 14.44 -23.81 -10.82
CA HIS A 54 14.12 -22.87 -11.88
C HIS A 54 12.69 -23.11 -12.39
N ILE A 55 11.77 -22.18 -12.11
CA ILE A 55 10.49 -22.10 -12.83
C ILE A 55 10.76 -21.39 -14.16
N GLN A 56 10.90 -22.16 -15.24
CA GLN A 56 10.88 -21.61 -16.60
C GLN A 56 9.47 -21.14 -16.93
N VAL A 57 9.22 -19.84 -16.77
CA VAL A 57 8.02 -19.21 -17.32
C VAL A 57 8.16 -19.18 -18.83
N ARG A 58 7.45 -20.09 -19.49
CA ARG A 58 7.23 -20.07 -20.94
C ARG A 58 6.48 -18.80 -21.31
N GLU A 59 7.21 -17.77 -21.70
CA GLU A 59 6.63 -16.57 -22.31
C GLU A 59 6.16 -16.93 -23.72
N GLN A 60 4.86 -17.16 -23.84
CA GLN A 60 4.20 -17.36 -25.12
C GLN A 60 3.73 -15.99 -25.61
N THR A 61 4.69 -15.18 -26.07
CA THR A 61 4.43 -13.91 -26.77
C THR A 61 3.71 -14.23 -28.07
N GLN A 62 2.38 -14.28 -28.00
CA GLN A 62 1.55 -14.19 -29.20
C GLN A 62 1.89 -12.85 -29.83
N PHE A 63 2.63 -12.90 -30.93
CA PHE A 63 3.03 -11.76 -31.75
C PHE A 63 1.79 -10.94 -32.15
N ILE A 64 1.48 -9.91 -31.36
CA ILE A 64 0.60 -8.83 -31.76
C ILE A 64 1.44 -7.98 -32.69
N GLN A 65 1.19 -8.10 -34.00
CA GLN A 65 1.91 -7.32 -35.01
C GLN A 65 1.81 -5.81 -34.67
N PRO A 66 2.93 -5.09 -34.54
CA PRO A 66 2.91 -3.66 -34.25
C PRO A 66 2.31 -2.91 -35.45
N LYS A 67 1.20 -2.19 -35.22
CA LYS A 67 0.68 -1.23 -36.20
C LYS A 67 1.71 -0.09 -36.34
N PRO A 68 2.10 0.29 -37.57
CA PRO A 68 3.08 1.35 -37.77
C PRO A 68 2.53 2.69 -37.26
N ILE A 69 3.34 3.38 -36.44
CA ILE A 69 3.06 4.74 -35.97
C ILE A 69 3.19 5.70 -37.15
N LEU A 70 2.17 6.51 -37.36
CA LEU A 70 2.10 7.44 -38.48
C LEU A 70 2.85 8.74 -38.15
N GLY A 71 4.14 8.76 -38.44
CA GLY A 71 4.98 9.97 -38.46
C GLY A 71 5.72 10.31 -37.17
N ASN A 72 6.59 11.33 -37.24
CA ASN A 72 7.45 11.85 -36.16
C ASN A 72 6.68 12.62 -35.06
N LYS A 73 5.46 12.21 -34.71
CA LYS A 73 4.71 12.82 -33.61
C LYS A 73 5.12 12.17 -32.29
N GLU A 74 5.45 13.00 -31.31
CA GLU A 74 5.69 12.54 -29.94
C GLU A 74 4.43 11.87 -29.40
N LEU A 75 4.56 10.64 -28.89
CA LEU A 75 3.44 9.93 -28.29
C LEU A 75 3.08 10.59 -26.94
N PRO A 76 1.80 10.66 -26.58
CA PRO A 76 1.40 11.14 -25.26
C PRO A 76 1.96 10.21 -24.18
N PRO A 77 2.41 10.76 -23.03
CA PRO A 77 2.97 9.96 -21.94
C PRO A 77 1.89 9.06 -21.33
N LEU A 78 2.24 7.82 -21.04
CA LEU A 78 1.37 6.87 -20.34
C LEU A 78 1.70 6.90 -18.85
N LYS A 79 0.73 7.29 -18.03
CA LYS A 79 0.91 7.49 -16.61
C LYS A 79 0.04 6.52 -15.80
N PHE A 80 0.68 5.76 -14.91
CA PHE A 80 0.01 4.83 -14.01
C PHE A 80 -0.03 5.39 -12.59
N SER A 81 -1.22 5.50 -12.02
CA SER A 81 -1.42 5.90 -10.62
C SER A 81 -1.96 4.71 -9.85
N PHE A 82 -1.14 4.10 -9.00
CA PHE A 82 -1.52 2.85 -8.34
C PHE A 82 -1.13 2.80 -6.86
N CYS A 83 -1.85 1.97 -6.10
CA CYS A 83 -1.55 1.72 -4.70
C CYS A 83 -0.30 0.82 -4.55
N VAL A 84 0.82 1.41 -4.15
CA VAL A 84 2.09 0.66 -3.95
C VAL A 84 1.98 -0.31 -2.78
N SER A 85 1.36 0.08 -1.66
CA SER A 85 1.16 -0.77 -0.48
C SER A 85 0.24 -1.97 -0.73
N CYS A 86 -0.54 -1.94 -1.82
CA CYS A 86 -1.43 -3.01 -2.24
C CYS A 86 -0.73 -4.07 -3.12
N GLY A 87 0.55 -3.89 -3.45
CA GLY A 87 1.30 -4.82 -4.31
C GLY A 87 1.11 -4.63 -5.82
N TYR A 88 0.49 -3.53 -6.27
CA TYR A 88 0.28 -3.27 -7.71
C TYR A 88 1.57 -2.95 -8.49
N ARG A 89 2.71 -2.87 -7.82
CA ARG A 89 4.01 -2.59 -8.47
C ARG A 89 4.34 -3.63 -9.54
N GLN A 90 4.15 -4.91 -9.24
CA GLN A 90 4.42 -5.99 -10.20
C GLN A 90 3.51 -5.92 -11.43
N ALA A 91 2.23 -5.61 -11.23
CA ALA A 91 1.29 -5.42 -12.33
C ALA A 91 1.73 -4.26 -13.23
N PHE A 92 2.11 -3.11 -12.63
CA PHE A 92 2.67 -1.98 -13.35
C PHE A 92 3.91 -2.37 -14.17
N ASP A 93 4.86 -3.10 -13.56
CA ASP A 93 6.09 -3.51 -14.24
C ASP A 93 5.77 -4.38 -15.48
N GLN A 94 4.83 -5.34 -15.35
CA GLN A 94 4.34 -6.17 -16.46
C GLN A 94 3.68 -5.34 -17.58
N TYR A 95 2.76 -4.44 -17.26
CA TYR A 95 2.14 -3.58 -18.27
C TYR A 95 3.17 -2.69 -18.96
N SER A 96 4.12 -2.15 -18.20
CA SER A 96 5.17 -1.29 -18.74
C SER A 96 6.05 -2.02 -19.74
N GLN A 97 6.35 -3.30 -19.51
CA GLN A 97 7.12 -4.12 -20.46
C GLN A 97 6.35 -4.33 -21.76
N ILE A 98 5.10 -4.80 -21.68
CA ILE A 98 4.25 -5.06 -22.86
C ILE A 98 4.04 -3.79 -23.69
N VAL A 99 3.84 -2.65 -23.03
CA VAL A 99 3.66 -1.36 -23.73
C VAL A 99 4.97 -0.92 -24.41
N ARG A 100 6.12 -1.06 -23.74
CA ARG A 100 7.43 -0.70 -24.34
C ARG A 100 7.77 -1.57 -25.55
N GLU A 101 7.39 -2.85 -25.53
CA GLU A 101 7.58 -3.76 -26.67
C GLU A 101 6.80 -3.30 -27.91
N LYS A 102 5.56 -2.80 -27.74
CA LYS A 102 4.75 -2.31 -28.86
C LYS A 102 5.07 -0.86 -29.26
N TYR A 103 5.41 -0.01 -28.30
CA TYR A 103 5.65 1.42 -28.48
C TYR A 103 6.99 1.83 -27.84
N PRO A 104 8.13 1.68 -28.53
CA PRO A 104 9.45 1.90 -27.93
C PRO A 104 9.74 3.38 -27.58
N SER A 105 9.03 4.33 -28.20
CA SER A 105 9.20 5.77 -27.98
C SER A 105 8.19 6.39 -27.01
N ILE A 106 7.34 5.58 -26.35
CA ILE A 106 6.37 6.09 -25.36
C ILE A 106 7.05 6.33 -24.01
N GLN A 107 6.74 7.46 -23.37
CA GLN A 107 7.16 7.71 -22.00
C GLN A 107 6.18 7.04 -21.04
N ILE A 108 6.69 6.26 -20.08
CA ILE A 108 5.87 5.56 -19.08
C ILE A 108 6.26 6.02 -17.69
N ASP A 109 5.33 6.67 -17.01
CA ASP A 109 5.50 7.14 -15.63
C ASP A 109 4.64 6.30 -14.67
N GLY A 110 5.20 5.91 -13.54
CA GLY A 110 4.49 5.23 -12.46
C GLY A 110 4.53 6.07 -11.20
N GLU A 111 3.37 6.48 -10.70
CA GLU A 111 3.24 7.23 -9.45
C GLU A 111 2.36 6.49 -8.43
N ASN A 112 2.63 6.77 -7.15
CA ASN A 112 1.78 6.27 -6.08
C ASN A 112 0.47 7.05 -6.07
N TYR A 113 -0.66 6.34 -6.09
CA TYR A 113 -1.97 6.97 -6.03
C TYR A 113 -2.08 7.83 -4.76
N PRO A 114 -2.46 9.11 -4.85
CA PRO A 114 -2.58 9.96 -3.68
C PRO A 114 -3.66 9.39 -2.76
N THR A 115 -3.26 8.81 -1.63
CA THR A 115 -4.23 8.45 -0.59
C THR A 115 -4.93 9.74 -0.17
N ALA A 116 -6.26 9.75 -0.20
CA ALA A 116 -7.03 10.94 0.15
C ALA A 116 -6.51 11.54 1.46
N ALA A 117 -6.24 12.85 1.50
CA ALA A 117 -5.54 13.48 2.63
C ALA A 117 -6.18 13.16 3.99
N TRP A 118 -7.51 13.02 4.04
CA TRP A 118 -8.26 12.57 5.21
C TRP A 118 -7.83 11.17 5.71
N LYS A 119 -7.62 10.21 4.81
CA LYS A 119 -7.13 8.85 5.16
C LYS A 119 -5.73 8.92 5.76
N GLY A 120 -4.86 9.79 5.23
CA GLY A 120 -3.53 10.04 5.79
C GLY A 120 -3.59 10.62 7.20
N TYR A 121 -4.45 11.62 7.43
CA TYR A 121 -4.64 12.18 8.78
C TYR A 121 -5.19 11.15 9.76
N PHE A 122 -6.14 10.30 9.32
CA PHE A 122 -6.73 9.28 10.18
C PHE A 122 -5.72 8.16 10.51
N ALA A 123 -4.91 7.74 9.54
CA ALA A 123 -3.81 6.80 9.78
C ALA A 123 -2.80 7.37 10.80
N GLN A 124 -2.41 8.64 10.65
CA GLN A 124 -1.52 9.31 11.60
C GLN A 124 -2.14 9.41 13.00
N PHE A 125 -3.43 9.71 13.10
CA PHE A 125 -4.15 9.73 14.36
C PHE A 125 -4.14 8.36 15.04
N LEU A 126 -4.43 7.28 14.30
CA LEU A 126 -4.36 5.91 14.81
C LEU A 126 -2.95 5.54 15.30
N GLY A 127 -1.92 5.99 14.59
CA GLY A 127 -0.52 5.79 14.98
C GLY A 127 -0.17 6.50 16.30
N ILE A 128 -0.72 7.69 16.58
CA ILE A 128 -0.52 8.37 17.86
C ILE A 128 -1.38 7.70 18.96
N PHE A 129 -2.63 7.37 18.63
CA PHE A 129 -3.58 6.75 19.55
C PHE A 129 -3.09 5.38 20.03
N LYS A 130 -2.52 4.54 19.15
CA LYS A 130 -1.97 3.23 19.55
C LYS A 130 -0.83 3.38 20.57
N MET A 131 0.04 4.38 20.41
CA MET A 131 1.12 4.65 21.35
C MET A 131 0.59 5.10 22.71
N MET A 132 -0.47 5.92 22.74
CA MET A 132 -1.14 6.30 24.00
C MET A 132 -1.79 5.10 24.69
N MET A 133 -2.47 4.23 23.93
CA MET A 133 -3.11 3.02 24.48
C MET A 133 -2.09 2.03 25.06
N ILE A 134 -0.99 1.78 24.34
CA ILE A 134 0.10 0.93 24.82
C ILE A 134 0.72 1.50 26.10
N ALA A 135 0.99 2.81 26.14
CA ALA A 135 1.51 3.48 27.34
C ALA A 135 0.55 3.34 28.54
N SER A 136 -0.77 3.43 28.32
CA SER A 136 -1.78 3.24 29.37
C SER A 136 -1.75 1.82 29.94
N VAL A 137 -1.64 0.80 29.08
CA VAL A 137 -1.61 -0.60 29.52
C VAL A 137 -0.34 -0.92 30.30
N ILE A 138 0.82 -0.40 29.87
CA ILE A 138 2.10 -0.58 30.58
C ILE A 138 2.06 0.14 31.94
N SER A 139 1.55 1.37 31.99
CA SER A 139 1.36 2.15 33.22
C SER A 139 0.41 1.47 34.22
N GLY A 140 -0.46 0.56 33.76
CA GLY A 140 -1.48 -0.08 34.59
C GLY A 140 -2.56 0.89 35.06
N SER A 141 -2.60 2.09 34.47
CA SER A 141 -3.58 3.12 34.83
C SER A 141 -4.91 2.83 34.13
N ASN A 142 -6.01 2.96 34.88
CA ASN A 142 -7.35 2.85 34.32
C ASN A 142 -7.92 4.24 33.98
N PRO A 143 -7.77 4.72 32.73
CA PRO A 143 -8.30 6.02 32.33
C PRO A 143 -9.84 6.06 32.33
N PHE A 144 -10.51 4.91 32.22
CA PHE A 144 -11.97 4.83 32.16
C PHE A 144 -12.61 5.12 33.52
N GLU A 145 -12.00 4.64 34.60
CA GLU A 145 -12.47 4.89 35.97
C GLU A 145 -12.36 6.37 36.34
N ARG A 146 -11.37 7.09 35.80
CA ARG A 146 -11.28 8.56 35.92
C ARG A 146 -12.41 9.28 35.17
N MET A 147 -13.01 8.67 34.16
CA MET A 147 -14.17 9.17 33.41
C MET A 147 -15.52 8.66 33.95
N GLY A 148 -15.54 7.87 35.03
CA GLY A 148 -16.75 7.31 35.63
C GLY A 148 -17.36 6.13 34.88
N PHE A 149 -16.71 5.68 33.80
CA PHE A 149 -16.99 4.38 33.20
C PHE A 149 -16.23 3.35 34.02
N GLY A 150 -16.92 2.39 34.64
CA GLY A 150 -16.27 1.36 35.47
C GLY A 150 -15.19 0.58 34.73
N TYR A 151 -14.57 -0.38 35.42
CA TYR A 151 -13.45 -1.14 34.87
C TYR A 151 -13.91 -2.10 33.74
N PRO A 152 -13.60 -1.82 32.45
CA PRO A 152 -14.10 -2.65 31.36
C PRO A 152 -13.33 -3.97 31.30
N GLY A 153 -14.02 -5.09 31.08
CA GLY A 153 -13.42 -6.43 31.12
C GLY A 153 -12.25 -6.65 30.14
N VAL A 154 -12.25 -5.92 29.01
CA VAL A 154 -11.11 -5.94 28.06
C VAL A 154 -9.86 -5.32 28.66
N LEU A 155 -10.01 -4.22 29.41
CA LEU A 155 -8.89 -3.57 30.09
C LEU A 155 -8.42 -4.39 31.29
N GLN A 156 -9.34 -5.10 31.96
CA GLN A 156 -9.00 -6.07 32.99
C GLN A 156 -8.10 -7.18 32.48
N TRP A 157 -8.49 -7.76 31.36
CA TRP A 157 -7.70 -8.78 30.70
C TRP A 157 -6.34 -8.21 30.24
N ALA A 158 -6.34 -6.98 29.71
CA ALA A 158 -5.12 -6.32 29.25
C ALA A 158 -4.12 -6.03 30.38
N HIS A 159 -4.58 -5.59 31.54
CA HIS A 159 -3.72 -5.40 32.71
C HIS A 159 -3.27 -6.72 33.33
N GLY A 160 -4.06 -7.79 33.23
CA GLY A 160 -3.68 -9.13 33.66
C GLY A 160 -2.61 -9.78 32.77
N ASN A 161 -2.51 -9.38 31.49
CA ASN A 161 -1.52 -9.91 30.55
C ASN A 161 -0.94 -8.77 29.70
N LYS A 162 -0.13 -7.90 30.32
CA LYS A 162 0.34 -6.64 29.71
C LYS A 162 1.05 -6.86 28.37
N LEU A 163 1.90 -7.88 28.30
CA LEU A 163 2.71 -8.16 27.12
C LEU A 163 1.87 -8.63 25.92
N SER A 164 0.99 -9.62 26.13
CA SER A 164 0.13 -10.15 25.07
C SER A 164 -0.89 -9.12 24.59
N ALA A 165 -1.43 -8.30 25.51
CA ALA A 165 -2.34 -7.21 25.18
C ALA A 165 -1.65 -6.10 24.39
N CYS A 166 -0.42 -5.74 24.76
CA CYS A 166 0.40 -4.77 24.02
C CYS A 166 0.67 -5.27 22.58
N MET A 167 1.11 -6.52 22.44
CA MET A 167 1.39 -7.13 21.14
C MET A 167 0.13 -7.17 20.25
N MET A 168 -1.00 -7.61 20.80
CA MET A 168 -2.26 -7.68 20.05
C MET A 168 -2.76 -6.30 19.64
N MET A 169 -2.71 -5.30 20.54
CA MET A 169 -3.08 -3.92 20.18
C MET A 169 -2.16 -3.33 19.11
N PHE A 170 -0.86 -3.59 19.20
CA PHE A 170 0.10 -3.14 18.20
C PHE A 170 -0.20 -3.76 16.83
N LEU A 171 -0.36 -5.09 16.77
CA LEU A 171 -0.66 -5.79 15.52
C LEU A 171 -1.98 -5.33 14.90
N LEU A 172 -3.06 -5.27 15.68
CA LEU A 172 -4.37 -4.83 15.19
C LEU A 172 -4.34 -3.38 14.71
N SER A 173 -3.66 -2.49 15.44
CA SER A 173 -3.54 -1.08 15.04
C SER A 173 -2.75 -0.93 13.75
N ASN A 174 -1.63 -1.65 13.60
CA ASN A 174 -0.87 -1.65 12.35
C ASN A 174 -1.66 -2.25 11.19
N MET A 175 -2.46 -3.29 11.44
CA MET A 175 -3.34 -3.87 10.44
C MET A 175 -4.40 -2.86 9.97
N LEU A 176 -5.05 -2.14 10.90
CA LEU A 176 -6.01 -1.08 10.57
C LEU A 176 -5.36 0.09 9.82
N GLU A 177 -4.21 0.55 10.31
CA GLU A 177 -3.44 1.65 9.69
C GLU A 177 -3.07 1.29 8.24
N ASN A 178 -2.55 0.08 8.03
CA ASN A 178 -2.19 -0.41 6.70
C ASN A 178 -3.44 -0.60 5.81
N SER A 179 -4.57 -1.04 6.38
CA SER A 179 -5.84 -1.16 5.66
C SER A 179 -6.38 0.20 5.19
N LEU A 180 -6.20 1.25 5.99
CA LEU A 180 -6.63 2.61 5.65
C LEU A 180 -5.76 3.25 4.56
N LEU A 181 -4.47 2.96 4.59
CA LEU A 181 -3.51 3.42 3.58
C LEU A 181 -3.61 2.63 2.27
N SER A 182 -4.17 1.43 2.31
CA SER A 182 -4.46 0.59 1.14
C SER A 182 -5.67 1.16 0.37
N SER A 183 -5.43 2.12 -0.53
CA SER A 183 -6.50 2.70 -1.35
C SER A 183 -7.07 1.71 -2.37
N GLY A 184 -6.32 0.66 -2.70
CA GLY A 184 -6.71 -0.33 -3.70
C GLY A 184 -6.85 0.22 -5.12
N ALA A 185 -6.45 1.47 -5.35
CA ALA A 185 -6.59 2.18 -6.61
C ALA A 185 -5.57 1.71 -7.63
N PHE A 186 -6.02 1.62 -8.88
CA PHE A 186 -5.18 1.35 -10.05
C PHE A 186 -5.81 2.10 -11.22
N GLU A 187 -5.17 3.20 -11.61
CA GLU A 187 -5.66 4.09 -12.65
C GLU A 187 -4.59 4.29 -13.71
N ILE A 188 -5.04 4.42 -14.95
CA ILE A 188 -4.17 4.57 -16.11
C ILE A 188 -4.63 5.80 -16.88
N TYR A 189 -3.68 6.69 -17.13
CA TYR A 189 -3.86 7.95 -17.83
C TYR A 189 -3.01 7.93 -19.09
N LEU A 190 -3.57 8.43 -20.20
CA LEU A 190 -2.83 8.64 -21.43
C LEU A 190 -2.81 10.15 -21.71
N GLY A 191 -1.65 10.77 -21.53
CA GLY A 191 -1.52 12.22 -21.45
C GLY A 191 -2.31 12.76 -20.25
N ASN A 192 -3.41 13.44 -20.53
CA ASN A 192 -4.31 14.01 -19.52
C ASN A 192 -5.64 13.26 -19.39
N ASP A 193 -5.88 12.23 -20.21
CA ASP A 193 -7.16 11.53 -20.27
C ASP A 193 -7.10 10.24 -19.44
N LEU A 194 -8.08 10.06 -18.55
CA LEU A 194 -8.26 8.83 -17.79
C LEU A 194 -8.82 7.75 -18.72
N ILE A 195 -8.03 6.71 -19.00
CA ILE A 195 -8.45 5.59 -19.87
C ILE A 195 -8.97 4.39 -19.08
N TRP A 196 -8.54 4.23 -17.82
CA TRP A 196 -9.04 3.19 -16.94
C TRP A 196 -8.96 3.58 -15.47
N SER A 197 -10.03 3.30 -14.72
CA SER A 197 -10.00 3.31 -13.26
C SER A 197 -10.55 1.99 -12.70
N LYS A 198 -9.76 1.34 -11.86
CA LYS A 198 -10.22 0.17 -11.09
C LYS A 198 -11.30 0.53 -10.09
N LEU A 199 -11.31 1.78 -9.58
CA LEU A 199 -12.33 2.21 -8.62
C LEU A 199 -13.72 2.28 -9.26
N GLU A 200 -13.77 2.60 -10.56
CA GLU A 200 -15.00 2.67 -11.34
C GLU A 200 -15.39 1.32 -11.95
N SER A 201 -14.42 0.60 -12.51
CA SER A 201 -14.66 -0.69 -13.20
C SER A 201 -14.71 -1.90 -12.27
N GLY A 202 -14.20 -1.78 -11.02
CA GLY A 202 -14.11 -2.87 -10.05
C GLY A 202 -13.01 -3.90 -10.34
N ARG A 203 -12.29 -3.80 -11.47
CA ARG A 203 -11.25 -4.76 -11.87
C ARG A 203 -10.05 -4.08 -12.54
N VAL A 204 -8.93 -4.80 -12.61
CA VAL A 204 -7.76 -4.40 -13.41
C VAL A 204 -8.00 -4.84 -14.86
N PRO A 205 -7.61 -4.05 -15.89
CA PRO A 205 -7.88 -4.42 -17.28
C PRO A 205 -6.95 -5.55 -17.71
N ALA A 206 -7.42 -6.44 -18.59
CA ALA A 206 -6.53 -7.44 -19.16
C ALA A 206 -5.45 -6.75 -20.04
N PRO A 207 -4.23 -7.31 -20.19
CA PRO A 207 -3.21 -6.69 -21.04
C PRO A 207 -3.69 -6.39 -22.46
N ALA A 208 -4.43 -7.30 -23.08
CA ALA A 208 -4.99 -7.09 -24.41
C ALA A 208 -6.03 -5.95 -24.46
N GLU A 209 -6.84 -5.80 -23.40
CA GLU A 209 -7.84 -4.72 -23.27
C GLU A 209 -7.15 -3.35 -23.14
N LEU A 210 -6.09 -3.28 -22.33
CA LEU A 210 -5.27 -2.07 -22.22
C LEU A 210 -4.69 -1.66 -23.59
N MET A 211 -4.13 -2.61 -24.34
CA MET A 211 -3.58 -2.31 -25.66
C MET A 211 -4.65 -1.84 -26.64
N GLN A 212 -5.86 -2.40 -26.61
CA GLN A 212 -6.97 -1.95 -27.47
C GLN A 212 -7.43 -0.53 -27.13
N MET A 213 -7.46 -0.17 -25.84
CA MET A 213 -7.81 1.19 -25.41
C MET A 213 -6.74 2.19 -25.84
N ILE A 214 -5.46 1.85 -25.68
CA ILE A 214 -4.34 2.69 -26.16
C ILE A 214 -4.43 2.87 -27.68
N ASP A 215 -4.67 1.78 -28.43
CA ASP A 215 -4.83 1.84 -29.88
C ASP A 215 -5.99 2.75 -30.28
N SER A 216 -7.14 2.61 -29.61
CA SER A 216 -8.31 3.45 -29.89
C SER A 216 -8.01 4.93 -29.66
N GLN A 217 -7.30 5.27 -28.58
CA GLN A 217 -6.89 6.65 -28.31
C GLN A 217 -5.88 7.17 -29.34
N PHE A 218 -4.93 6.34 -29.76
CA PHE A 218 -3.98 6.70 -30.81
C PHE A 218 -4.66 6.86 -32.18
N GLU A 219 -5.67 6.05 -32.51
CA GLU A 219 -6.48 6.20 -33.72
C GLU A 219 -7.28 7.52 -33.68
N LEU A 220 -7.91 7.84 -32.54
CA LEU A 220 -8.64 9.11 -32.35
C LEU A 220 -7.72 10.33 -32.47
N GLN A 221 -6.48 10.22 -32.03
CA GLN A 221 -5.45 11.28 -32.14
C GLN A 221 -4.75 11.30 -33.51
N GLY A 222 -5.06 10.35 -34.41
CA GLY A 222 -4.44 10.21 -35.73
C GLY A 222 -2.96 9.83 -35.68
N LEU A 223 -2.52 9.15 -34.61
CA LEU A 223 -1.16 8.67 -34.39
C LEU A 223 -0.91 7.29 -35.02
N ILE A 224 -1.96 6.50 -35.23
CA ILE A 224 -1.90 5.22 -35.94
C ILE A 224 -3.01 5.14 -36.98
N ALA A 225 -2.78 4.38 -38.07
CA ALA A 225 -3.79 4.18 -39.10
C ALA A 225 -5.01 3.42 -38.52
N PRO A 226 -6.25 3.78 -38.91
CA PRO A 226 -7.44 3.07 -38.47
C PRO A 226 -7.32 1.59 -38.82
N ALA A 227 -7.71 0.71 -37.89
CA ALA A 227 -7.76 -0.72 -38.16
C ALA A 227 -8.53 -0.96 -39.46
N SER A 228 -7.83 -1.40 -40.51
CA SER A 228 -8.45 -1.74 -41.79
C SER A 228 -9.38 -2.92 -41.57
N GLY A 229 -10.65 -2.64 -41.29
CA GLY A 229 -11.73 -3.54 -41.65
C GLY A 229 -11.58 -3.79 -43.15
N GLY A 230 -11.35 -5.05 -43.53
CA GLY A 230 -11.23 -5.44 -44.92
C GLY A 230 -12.46 -4.99 -45.70
N PHE A 231 -12.31 -3.95 -46.49
CA PHE A 231 -13.17 -3.69 -47.63
C PHE A 231 -12.25 -3.61 -48.85
N SER A 232 -11.86 -4.80 -49.32
CA SER A 232 -11.44 -4.98 -50.69
C SER A 232 -12.63 -4.68 -51.60
N THR A 233 -12.76 -3.43 -52.04
CA THR A 233 -13.41 -3.17 -53.34
C THR A 233 -12.44 -3.55 -54.43
N SER A 234 -12.41 -4.85 -54.73
CA SER A 234 -12.29 -5.28 -56.12
C SER A 234 -13.51 -4.74 -56.86
N PHE A 235 -13.34 -3.59 -57.52
CA PHE A 235 -14.26 -3.16 -58.57
C PHE A 235 -13.52 -3.34 -59.89
N ASP A 236 -13.55 -4.59 -60.39
CA ASP A 236 -13.43 -4.88 -61.81
C ASP A 236 -14.74 -4.47 -62.48
N GLN A 237 -14.73 -3.38 -63.24
CA GLN A 237 -15.57 -3.03 -64.41
C GLN A 237 -15.28 -1.55 -64.72
N GLU A 238 -14.86 -1.12 -65.91
CA GLU A 238 -15.02 -1.61 -67.28
C GLU A 238 -13.94 -0.97 -68.17
#